data_AF-A0A9C8DFQ4-F1
#
_entry.id   AF-A0A9C8DFQ4-F1
#
_cell.length_a   1.000
_cell.length_b   1.000
_cell.length_c   1.000
_cell.angle_alpha   90.00
_cell.angle_beta   90.00
_cell.angle_gamma   90.00
#
_symmetry.space_group_name_H-M   'P 1'
#
loop_
_entity.id
_entity.type
_entity.pdbx_description
1 polymer ?
#
loop_
_entity_poly.entity_id
_entity_poly.type
_entity_poly.pdbx_seq_one_letter_code
_entity_poly.pdbx_strand_id
1 'polypeptide(L)'
;AKDNALAVAAKPFLGNFGFMLISIGALFSISSALNATIYGGANIAYALAKDGELPKAFARKAWFKSTEGLYLTVVLGLFFALLFNINGIAMITSAVFIMIYIFVIVSHYRVTDKVGGSKALLLLNGTTISAVLVLLLYYQWHTQRSVFYGTVLTFILAWLIEVVYRGVTKRVFKKRNHVTNPPLGSG
;
A
#
# COMPACT_ATOMS: atom_id res chain seq x y z
N ALA A 1 15.05 14.21 -17.84
CA ALA A 1 14.02 14.39 -18.90
C ALA A 1 12.66 13.77 -18.54
N LYS A 2 12.59 12.62 -17.85
CA LYS A 2 11.31 11.97 -17.50
C LYS A 2 10.47 12.71 -16.45
N ASP A 3 11.09 13.37 -15.47
CA ASP A 3 10.35 13.91 -14.31
C ASP A 3 9.47 15.13 -14.64
N ASN A 4 9.74 15.83 -15.75
CA ASN A 4 8.94 16.95 -16.24
C ASN A 4 8.29 16.66 -17.60
N ALA A 5 8.10 15.38 -17.96
CA ALA A 5 7.65 15.00 -19.30
C ALA A 5 6.34 15.68 -19.70
N LEU A 6 5.36 15.73 -18.80
CA LEU A 6 4.06 16.37 -19.04
C LEU A 6 4.17 17.90 -19.16
N ALA A 7 4.98 18.54 -18.30
CA ALA A 7 5.18 19.98 -18.35
C ALA A 7 5.90 20.40 -19.65
N VAL A 8 6.93 19.66 -20.05
CA VAL A 8 7.65 19.88 -21.32
C VAL A 8 6.74 19.62 -22.52
N ALA A 9 5.90 18.59 -22.48
CA ALA A 9 4.93 18.29 -23.51
C ALA A 9 3.83 19.36 -23.66
N ALA A 10 3.60 20.20 -22.64
CA ALA A 10 2.66 21.32 -22.74
C ALA A 10 3.24 22.54 -23.48
N LYS A 11 4.57 22.67 -23.58
CA LYS A 11 5.22 23.82 -24.24
C LYS A 11 4.81 24.04 -25.70
N PRO A 12 4.73 23.01 -26.56
CA PRO A 12 4.37 23.19 -27.98
C PRO A 12 2.97 23.76 -28.21
N PHE A 13 2.02 23.53 -27.28
CA PHE A 13 0.62 23.94 -27.45
C PHE A 13 0.23 25.17 -26.61
N LEU A 14 0.85 25.33 -25.43
CA LEU A 14 0.47 26.33 -24.42
C LEU A 14 1.64 27.24 -24.01
N GLY A 15 2.80 27.10 -24.65
CA GLY A 15 3.99 27.89 -24.37
C GLY A 15 4.49 27.75 -22.93
N ASN A 16 5.19 28.79 -22.45
CA ASN A 16 5.72 28.84 -21.09
C ASN A 16 4.62 28.89 -20.02
N PHE A 17 3.44 29.43 -20.36
CA PHE A 17 2.29 29.45 -19.46
C PHE A 17 1.79 28.05 -19.16
N GLY A 18 1.62 27.19 -20.19
CA GLY A 18 1.24 25.79 -19.98
C GLY A 18 2.26 24.99 -19.19
N PHE A 19 3.56 25.20 -19.44
CA PHE A 19 4.63 24.60 -18.65
C PHE A 19 4.50 24.97 -17.16
N MET A 20 4.31 26.25 -16.86
CA MET A 20 4.16 26.75 -15.49
C MET A 20 2.92 26.18 -14.81
N LEU A 21 1.77 26.20 -15.50
CA LEU A 21 0.50 25.70 -14.98
C LEU A 21 0.59 24.20 -14.63
N ILE A 22 1.13 23.38 -15.54
CA ILE A 22 1.30 21.94 -15.29
C ILE A 22 2.30 21.70 -14.15
N SER A 23 3.38 22.47 -14.07
CA SER A 23 4.37 22.32 -13.00
C SER A 23 3.77 22.65 -11.62
N ILE A 24 3.03 23.76 -11.51
CA ILE A 24 2.35 24.14 -10.26
C ILE A 24 1.28 23.10 -9.90
N GLY A 25 0.47 22.68 -10.88
CA GLY A 25 -0.54 21.65 -10.69
C GLY A 25 0.05 20.32 -10.20
N ALA A 26 1.20 19.90 -10.76
CA ALA A 26 1.91 18.71 -10.33
C ALA A 26 2.39 18.82 -8.88
N LEU A 27 2.95 19.95 -8.46
CA LEU A 27 3.38 20.16 -7.08
C LEU A 27 2.22 20.07 -6.08
N PHE A 28 1.08 20.71 -6.37
CA PHE A 28 -0.12 20.61 -5.54
C PHE A 28 -0.70 19.20 -5.51
N SER A 29 -0.73 18.52 -6.66
CA SER A 29 -1.20 17.13 -6.77
C SER A 29 -0.35 16.17 -5.94
N ILE A 30 0.98 16.24 -6.05
CA ILE A 30 1.91 15.40 -5.27
C ILE A 30 1.79 15.71 -3.78
N SER A 31 1.71 16.99 -3.40
CA SER A 31 1.56 17.41 -2.01
C SER A 31 0.27 16.88 -1.39
N SER A 32 -0.85 16.98 -2.12
CA SER A 32 -2.15 16.44 -1.68
C SER A 32 -2.13 14.92 -1.56
N ALA A 33 -1.54 14.22 -2.53
CA ALA A 33 -1.40 12.77 -2.50
C ALA A 33 -0.57 12.31 -1.30
N LEU A 34 0.59 12.94 -1.04
CA LEU A 34 1.43 12.64 0.13
C LEU A 34 0.68 12.90 1.45
N ASN A 35 -0.04 14.03 1.54
CA ASN A 35 -0.86 14.37 2.69
C ASN A 35 -1.91 13.26 2.95
N ALA A 36 -2.62 12.83 1.91
CA ALA A 36 -3.62 11.77 2.01
C ALA A 36 -3.00 10.41 2.38
N THR A 37 -1.83 10.05 1.85
CA THR A 37 -1.17 8.77 2.18
C THR A 37 -0.70 8.73 3.63
N ILE A 38 -0.05 9.79 4.11
CA ILE A 38 0.48 9.87 5.47
C ILE A 38 -0.65 9.84 6.51
N TYR A 39 -1.65 10.72 6.35
CA TYR A 39 -2.76 10.81 7.30
C TYR A 39 -3.80 9.69 7.12
N GLY A 40 -3.96 9.16 5.90
CA GLY A 40 -4.81 7.99 5.64
C GLY A 40 -4.26 6.73 6.30
N GLY A 41 -2.95 6.47 6.18
CA GLY A 41 -2.29 5.35 6.84
C GLY A 41 -2.39 5.42 8.36
N ALA A 42 -2.23 6.61 8.94
CA ALA A 42 -2.44 6.88 10.36
C ALA A 42 -3.84 6.48 10.84
N ASN A 43 -4.87 6.86 10.08
CA ASN A 43 -6.26 6.57 10.40
C ASN A 43 -6.56 5.06 10.31
N ILE A 44 -6.00 4.37 9.31
CA ILE A 44 -6.11 2.91 9.17
C ILE A 44 -5.46 2.21 10.36
N ALA A 45 -4.23 2.59 10.72
CA ALA A 45 -3.52 2.02 11.87
C ALA A 45 -4.30 2.24 13.19
N TYR A 46 -4.88 3.44 13.38
CA TYR A 46 -5.74 3.74 14.53
C TYR A 46 -7.00 2.86 14.57
N ALA A 47 -7.68 2.69 13.43
CA ALA A 47 -8.87 1.85 13.33
C ALA A 47 -8.56 0.38 13.66
N LEU A 48 -7.51 -0.18 13.04
CA LEU A 48 -7.05 -1.55 13.33
C LEU A 48 -6.69 -1.73 14.82
N ALA A 49 -6.07 -0.73 15.43
CA ALA A 49 -5.72 -0.79 16.85
C ALA A 49 -6.93 -0.73 17.78
N LYS A 50 -7.93 0.09 17.42
CA LYS A 50 -9.22 0.16 18.14
C LYS A 50 -9.98 -1.16 18.07
N ASP A 51 -9.91 -1.84 16.93
CA ASP A 51 -10.51 -3.17 16.72
C ASP A 51 -9.71 -4.31 17.37
N GLY A 52 -8.61 -3.98 18.06
CA GLY A 52 -7.75 -4.95 18.75
C GLY A 52 -6.83 -5.72 17.82
N GLU A 53 -6.68 -5.27 16.58
CA GLU A 53 -5.79 -5.87 15.58
C GLU A 53 -4.35 -5.36 15.64
N LEU A 54 -4.14 -4.16 16.19
CA LEU A 54 -2.84 -3.54 16.48
C LEU A 54 -2.74 -3.17 17.99
N PRO A 55 -1.53 -2.94 18.55
CA PRO A 55 -1.36 -2.57 19.95
C PRO A 55 -2.15 -1.31 20.32
N LYS A 56 -2.65 -1.25 21.55
CA LYS A 56 -3.38 -0.06 22.07
C LYS A 56 -2.58 1.25 22.00
N ALA A 57 -1.26 1.18 21.85
CA ALA A 57 -0.40 2.34 21.57
C ALA A 57 -0.80 3.06 20.26
N PHE A 58 -1.18 2.30 19.21
CA PHE A 58 -1.69 2.82 17.94
C PHE A 58 -3.15 3.30 18.03
N ALA A 59 -3.92 2.79 19.00
CA ALA A 59 -5.31 3.20 19.29
C ALA A 59 -5.38 4.48 20.12
N ARG A 60 -4.25 4.96 20.65
CA ARG A 60 -4.18 6.28 21.26
C ARG A 60 -4.27 7.28 20.10
N LYS A 61 -4.96 8.42 20.27
CA LYS A 61 -4.85 9.59 19.35
C LYS A 61 -3.39 10.06 19.15
N ALA A 62 -2.43 9.38 19.78
CA ALA A 62 -1.02 9.39 19.51
C ALA A 62 -0.71 9.57 18.02
N TRP A 63 -1.24 8.87 17.01
CA TRP A 63 -0.78 9.22 15.64
C TRP A 63 -1.07 10.68 15.18
N PHE A 64 -2.08 11.34 15.77
CA PHE A 64 -2.33 12.77 15.59
C PHE A 64 -1.43 13.69 16.45
N LYS A 65 -0.67 13.15 17.41
CA LYS A 65 0.24 13.87 18.35
C LYS A 65 1.68 13.31 18.44
N SER A 66 1.92 12.10 17.95
CA SER A 66 3.14 11.28 18.00
C SER A 66 3.82 11.48 16.66
N THR A 67 4.64 12.51 16.68
CA THR A 67 5.64 12.82 15.69
C THR A 67 6.57 11.63 15.37
N GLU A 68 6.75 10.67 16.27
CA GLU A 68 7.66 9.51 16.09
C GLU A 68 7.32 8.63 14.88
N GLY A 69 6.06 8.24 14.68
CA GLY A 69 5.64 7.41 13.53
C GLY A 69 5.74 8.16 12.20
N LEU A 70 5.46 9.46 12.23
CA LEU A 70 5.65 10.35 11.09
C LEU A 70 7.13 10.50 10.74
N TYR A 71 8.01 10.76 11.73
CA TYR A 71 9.45 10.83 11.53
C TYR A 71 10.01 9.51 10.98
N LEU A 72 9.57 8.37 11.52
CA LEU A 72 9.97 7.07 10.99
C LEU A 72 9.57 6.92 9.52
N THR A 73 8.35 7.33 9.16
CA THR A 73 7.84 7.25 7.78
C THR A 73 8.64 8.16 6.84
N VAL A 74 8.99 9.37 7.28
CA VAL A 74 9.83 10.31 6.54
C VAL A 74 11.25 9.78 6.38
N VAL A 75 11.86 9.26 7.45
CA VAL A 75 13.22 8.69 7.42
C VAL A 75 13.28 7.48 6.49
N LEU A 76 12.30 6.57 6.57
CA LEU A 76 12.20 5.44 5.64
C LEU A 76 11.98 5.90 4.21
N GLY A 77 11.09 6.87 3.98
CA GLY A 77 10.85 7.44 2.66
C GLY A 77 12.10 8.05 2.05
N LEU A 78 12.84 8.85 2.83
CA LEU A 78 14.13 9.44 2.42
C LEU A 78 15.18 8.36 2.17
N PHE A 79 15.27 7.34 3.02
CA PHE A 79 16.17 6.22 2.83
C PHE A 79 15.93 5.51 1.49
N PHE A 80 14.66 5.22 1.15
CA PHE A 80 14.31 4.65 -0.15
C PHE A 80 14.62 5.62 -1.30
N ALA A 81 14.34 6.91 -1.14
CA ALA A 81 14.60 7.93 -2.16
C ALA A 81 16.10 8.14 -2.44
N LEU A 82 16.97 7.91 -1.46
CA LEU A 82 18.41 7.99 -1.60
C LEU A 82 19.02 6.73 -2.23
N LEU A 83 18.46 5.56 -1.95
CA LEU A 83 19.00 4.28 -2.44
C LEU A 83 18.52 3.91 -3.85
N PHE A 84 17.32 4.33 -4.24
CA PHE A 84 16.68 3.91 -5.48
C PHE A 84 16.26 5.11 -6.33
N ASN A 85 16.39 4.97 -7.65
CA ASN A 85 15.81 5.94 -8.59
C ASN A 85 14.28 5.82 -8.64
N ILE A 86 13.60 6.79 -9.27
CA ILE A 86 12.12 6.82 -9.37
C ILE A 86 11.53 5.56 -10.01
N ASN A 87 12.21 4.94 -10.99
CA ASN A 87 11.75 3.68 -11.59
C ASN A 87 11.88 2.51 -10.60
N GLY A 88 12.97 2.46 -9.84
CA GLY A 88 13.20 1.45 -8.79
C GLY A 88 12.17 1.54 -7.68
N ILE A 89 11.91 2.75 -7.17
CA ILE A 89 10.88 2.99 -6.15
C ILE A 89 9.50 2.58 -6.68
N ALA A 90 9.17 2.95 -7.91
CA ALA A 90 7.92 2.55 -8.55
C ALA A 90 7.79 1.03 -8.66
N MET A 91 8.85 0.33 -9.09
CA MET A 91 8.86 -1.13 -9.21
C MET A 91 8.70 -1.84 -7.85
N ILE A 92 9.38 -1.38 -6.79
CA ILE A 92 9.22 -1.95 -5.43
C ILE A 92 7.79 -1.73 -4.95
N THR A 93 7.28 -0.51 -5.09
CA THR A 93 5.93 -0.14 -4.68
C THR A 93 4.86 -0.94 -5.42
N SER A 94 5.02 -1.12 -6.74
CA SER A 94 4.14 -1.97 -7.54
C SER A 94 4.17 -3.42 -7.07
N ALA A 95 5.34 -3.99 -6.78
CA ALA A 95 5.43 -5.35 -6.26
C ALA A 95 4.68 -5.51 -4.93
N VAL A 96 4.80 -4.54 -4.02
CA VAL A 96 4.07 -4.52 -2.75
C VAL A 96 2.55 -4.46 -2.98
N PHE A 97 2.06 -3.54 -3.83
CA PHE A 97 0.63 -3.45 -4.11
C PHE A 97 0.08 -4.70 -4.81
N ILE A 98 0.81 -5.28 -5.76
CA ILE A 98 0.40 -6.52 -6.42
C ILE A 98 0.30 -7.66 -5.41
N MET A 99 1.27 -7.78 -4.50
CA MET A 99 1.21 -8.78 -3.43
C MET A 99 -0.04 -8.60 -2.55
N ILE A 100 -0.34 -7.36 -2.13
CA ILE A 100 -1.57 -7.04 -1.38
C ILE A 100 -2.81 -7.46 -2.17
N TYR A 101 -2.87 -7.14 -3.47
CA TYR A 101 -4.01 -7.51 -4.33
C TYR A 101 -4.16 -9.02 -4.49
N ILE A 102 -3.07 -9.78 -4.56
CA ILE A 102 -3.12 -11.25 -4.55
C ILE A 102 -3.81 -11.74 -3.27
N PHE A 103 -3.41 -11.24 -2.10
CA PHE A 103 -4.07 -11.60 -0.84
C PHE A 103 -5.54 -11.21 -0.79
N VAL A 104 -5.91 -10.04 -1.33
CA VAL A 104 -7.30 -9.59 -1.41
C VAL A 104 -8.12 -10.52 -2.31
N ILE A 105 -7.62 -10.86 -3.51
CA ILE A 105 -8.30 -11.76 -4.44
C ILE A 105 -8.44 -13.16 -3.85
N VAL A 106 -7.39 -13.70 -3.23
CA VAL A 106 -7.45 -15.00 -2.55
C VAL A 106 -8.49 -14.99 -1.43
N SER A 107 -8.56 -13.90 -0.66
CA SER A 107 -9.56 -13.74 0.39
C SER A 107 -10.98 -13.63 -0.17
N HIS A 108 -11.17 -12.87 -1.24
CA HIS A 108 -12.46 -12.75 -1.94
C HIS A 108 -12.89 -14.09 -2.53
N TYR A 109 -11.97 -14.84 -3.15
CA TYR A 109 -12.24 -16.18 -3.67
C TYR A 109 -12.71 -17.14 -2.57
N ARG A 110 -12.09 -17.10 -1.39
CA ARG A 110 -12.48 -17.94 -0.23
C ARG A 110 -13.86 -17.58 0.35
N VAL A 111 -14.29 -16.32 0.22
CA VAL A 111 -15.55 -15.83 0.80
C VAL A 111 -16.60 -15.56 -0.29
N THR A 112 -16.35 -15.97 -1.54
CA THR A 112 -17.24 -15.70 -2.69
C THR A 112 -18.66 -16.18 -2.45
N ASP A 113 -18.84 -17.28 -1.71
CA ASP A 113 -20.18 -17.81 -1.40
C ASP A 113 -21.00 -16.87 -0.49
N LYS A 114 -20.37 -15.92 0.21
CA LYS A 114 -21.05 -14.92 1.07
C LYS A 114 -21.16 -13.53 0.44
N VAL A 115 -20.16 -13.09 -0.32
CA VAL A 115 -20.12 -11.74 -0.91
C VAL A 115 -20.50 -11.70 -2.39
N GLY A 116 -20.73 -12.86 -3.01
CA GLY A 116 -20.98 -12.99 -4.43
C GLY A 116 -19.75 -12.75 -5.30
N GLY A 117 -19.94 -12.90 -6.62
CA GLY A 117 -18.90 -12.72 -7.63
C GLY A 117 -18.66 -13.99 -8.46
N SER A 118 -18.23 -13.80 -9.71
CA SER A 118 -17.87 -14.92 -10.58
C SER A 118 -16.51 -15.48 -10.18
N LYS A 119 -16.48 -16.74 -9.73
CA LYS A 119 -15.24 -17.47 -9.39
C LYS A 119 -14.27 -17.51 -10.57
N ALA A 120 -14.78 -17.56 -11.81
CA ALA A 120 -13.96 -17.55 -13.01
C ALA A 120 -13.22 -16.22 -13.21
N LEU A 121 -13.90 -15.08 -12.99
CA LEU A 121 -13.28 -13.76 -13.09
C LEU A 121 -12.23 -13.55 -11.99
N LEU A 122 -12.50 -14.02 -10.78
CA LEU A 122 -11.55 -13.94 -9.68
C LEU A 122 -10.29 -14.78 -9.93
N LEU A 123 -10.45 -16.00 -10.48
CA LEU A 123 -9.31 -16.83 -10.88
C LEU A 123 -8.51 -16.19 -12.00
N LEU A 124 -9.18 -15.69 -13.05
CA LEU A 124 -8.51 -15.01 -14.17
C LEU A 124 -7.72 -13.78 -13.70
N ASN A 125 -8.33 -12.95 -12.85
CA ASN A 125 -7.65 -11.78 -12.29
C ASN A 125 -6.47 -12.22 -11.41
N GLY A 126 -6.68 -13.19 -10.52
CA GLY A 126 -5.64 -13.75 -9.66
C GLY A 126 -4.44 -14.30 -10.42
N THR A 127 -4.67 -15.05 -11.50
CA THR A 127 -3.59 -15.56 -12.36
C THR A 127 -2.89 -14.43 -13.11
N THR A 128 -3.63 -13.45 -13.61
CA THR A 128 -3.07 -12.29 -14.33
C THR A 128 -2.14 -11.48 -13.43
N ILE A 129 -2.58 -11.08 -12.24
CA ILE A 129 -1.74 -10.27 -11.35
C ILE A 129 -0.55 -11.06 -10.79
N SER A 130 -0.71 -12.38 -10.61
CA SER A 130 0.40 -13.25 -10.21
C SER A 130 1.44 -13.36 -11.33
N ALA A 131 1.00 -13.47 -12.58
CA ALA A 131 1.90 -13.44 -13.74
C ALA A 131 2.63 -12.10 -13.87
N VAL A 132 1.93 -10.97 -13.64
CA VAL A 132 2.55 -9.64 -13.61
C VAL A 132 3.59 -9.52 -12.51
N LEU A 133 3.34 -10.07 -11.31
CA LEU A 133 4.33 -10.07 -10.23
C LEU A 133 5.59 -10.85 -10.62
N VAL A 134 5.43 -12.06 -11.17
CA VAL A 134 6.55 -12.88 -11.62
C VAL A 134 7.34 -12.17 -12.72
N LEU A 135 6.65 -11.60 -13.70
CA LEU A 135 7.28 -10.84 -14.78
C LEU A 135 8.03 -9.61 -14.25
N LEU A 136 7.45 -8.89 -13.30
CA LEU A 136 8.08 -7.73 -12.67
C LEU A 136 9.35 -8.13 -11.91
N LEU A 137 9.32 -9.23 -11.16
CA LEU A 137 10.49 -9.77 -10.46
C LEU A 137 11.57 -10.24 -11.43
N TYR A 138 11.18 -10.90 -12.52
CA TYR A 138 12.09 -11.30 -13.60
C TYR A 138 12.74 -10.08 -14.26
N TYR A 139 11.98 -9.03 -14.54
CA TYR A 139 12.47 -7.77 -15.09
C TYR A 139 13.45 -7.09 -14.12
N GLN A 140 13.11 -7.00 -12.83
CA GLN A 140 14.01 -6.45 -11.81
C GLN A 140 15.33 -7.22 -11.75
N TRP A 141 15.29 -8.55 -11.82
CA TRP A 141 16.50 -9.39 -11.81
C TRP A 141 17.44 -9.12 -12.99
N HIS A 142 16.89 -8.92 -14.19
CA HIS A 142 17.69 -8.73 -15.41
C HIS A 142 18.12 -7.28 -15.63
N THR A 143 17.29 -6.30 -15.27
CA THR A 143 17.57 -4.89 -15.53
C THR A 143 18.25 -4.19 -14.36
N GLN A 144 17.79 -4.40 -13.11
CA GLN A 144 18.30 -3.69 -11.93
C GLN A 144 18.26 -4.58 -10.68
N ARG A 145 19.32 -5.39 -10.48
CA ARG A 145 19.42 -6.33 -9.34
C ARG A 145 19.27 -5.65 -7.98
N SER A 146 19.73 -4.40 -7.84
CA SER A 146 19.54 -3.63 -6.60
C SER A 146 18.07 -3.48 -6.22
N VAL A 147 17.19 -3.21 -7.20
CA VAL A 147 15.74 -3.08 -7.00
C VAL A 147 15.14 -4.43 -6.62
N PHE A 148 15.59 -5.52 -7.25
CA PHE A 148 15.15 -6.87 -6.87
C PHE A 148 15.45 -7.18 -5.39
N TYR A 149 16.69 -6.95 -4.94
CA TYR A 149 17.06 -7.13 -3.55
C TYR A 149 16.28 -6.19 -2.63
N GLY A 150 16.00 -4.95 -3.06
CA GLY A 150 15.13 -4.01 -2.34
C GLY A 150 13.71 -4.54 -2.15
N THR A 151 13.11 -5.12 -3.19
CA THR A 151 11.77 -5.75 -3.12
C THR A 151 11.77 -6.93 -2.16
N VAL A 152 12.75 -7.83 -2.28
CA VAL A 152 12.87 -9.01 -1.39
C VAL A 152 13.08 -8.58 0.06
N LEU A 153 13.98 -7.62 0.31
CA LEU A 153 14.22 -7.06 1.63
C LEU A 153 12.95 -6.44 2.21
N THR A 154 12.17 -5.71 1.40
CA THR A 154 10.90 -5.11 1.83
C THR A 154 9.91 -6.18 2.29
N PHE A 155 9.76 -7.28 1.55
CA PHE A 155 8.90 -8.40 1.96
C PHE A 155 9.40 -9.12 3.21
N ILE A 156 10.72 -9.33 3.33
CA ILE A 156 11.34 -9.94 4.51
C ILE A 156 11.12 -9.05 5.74
N LEU A 157 11.35 -7.75 5.63
CA LEU A 157 11.13 -6.80 6.71
C LEU A 157 9.65 -6.77 7.12
N ALA A 158 8.72 -6.73 6.17
CA ALA A 158 7.29 -6.79 6.48
C ALA A 158 6.92 -8.09 7.22
N TRP A 159 7.43 -9.23 6.78
CA TRP A 159 7.21 -10.51 7.43
C TRP A 159 7.84 -10.57 8.83
N LEU A 160 9.08 -10.10 9.00
CA LEU A 160 9.76 -10.02 10.29
C LEU A 160 9.01 -9.13 11.28
N ILE A 161 8.56 -7.95 10.82
CA ILE A 161 7.73 -7.04 11.63
C ILE A 161 6.46 -7.77 12.09
N GLU A 162 5.77 -8.48 11.20
CA GLU A 162 4.57 -9.25 11.55
C GLU A 162 4.86 -10.39 12.54
N VAL A 163 5.97 -11.12 12.39
CA VAL A 163 6.36 -12.22 13.29
C VAL A 163 6.71 -11.69 14.67
N VAL A 164 7.56 -10.65 14.75
CA VAL A 164 7.92 -9.98 16.02
C VAL A 164 6.66 -9.43 16.67
N TYR A 165 5.78 -8.82 15.87
CA TYR A 165 4.50 -8.30 16.34
C TYR A 165 3.62 -9.38 16.94
N ARG A 166 3.46 -10.53 16.27
CA ARG A 166 2.70 -11.69 16.80
C ARG A 166 3.31 -12.23 18.08
N GLY A 167 4.64 -12.31 18.16
CA GLY A 167 5.38 -12.78 19.32
C GLY A 167 5.17 -11.90 20.56
N VAL A 168 5.22 -10.58 20.41
CA VAL A 168 5.01 -9.61 21.50
C VAL A 168 3.55 -9.57 21.93
N THR A 169 2.61 -9.72 20.99
CA THR A 169 1.17 -9.49 21.25
C THR A 169 0.41 -10.77 21.64
N LYS A 170 1.08 -11.95 21.69
CA LYS A 170 0.50 -13.28 22.01
C LYS A 170 -0.84 -13.54 21.32
N ARG A 171 -0.95 -13.17 20.04
CA ARG A 171 -2.21 -13.17 19.30
C ARG A 171 -2.59 -14.60 18.89
N VAL A 172 -3.70 -15.12 19.40
CA VAL A 172 -4.34 -16.36 18.92
C VAL A 172 -5.51 -15.97 18.03
N PHE A 173 -5.68 -16.62 16.87
CA PHE A 173 -6.84 -16.41 16.00
C PHE A 173 -8.14 -16.73 16.77
N LYS A 174 -8.85 -15.70 17.25
CA LYS A 174 -10.18 -15.89 17.82
C LYS A 174 -11.16 -15.99 16.65
N LYS A 175 -11.69 -17.20 16.41
CA LYS A 175 -12.75 -17.45 15.43
C LYS A 175 -13.92 -16.53 15.80
N ARG A 176 -14.27 -15.57 14.94
CA ARG A 176 -15.40 -14.67 15.15
C ARG A 176 -16.67 -15.51 15.00
N ASN A 177 -17.25 -15.94 16.11
CA ASN A 177 -18.56 -16.59 16.10
C ASN A 177 -19.58 -15.57 15.57
N HIS A 178 -20.34 -15.98 14.54
CA HIS A 178 -21.45 -15.19 14.02
C HIS A 178 -22.41 -14.92 15.17
N VAL A 179 -22.46 -13.67 15.63
CA VAL A 179 -23.57 -13.19 16.45
C VAL A 179 -24.77 -13.15 15.51
N THR A 180 -25.64 -14.14 15.61
CA THR A 180 -26.98 -14.08 15.04
C THR A 180 -27.72 -12.99 15.80
N ASN A 181 -27.94 -11.84 15.17
CA ASN A 181 -28.89 -10.87 15.71
C ASN A 181 -30.26 -11.56 15.83
N PRO A 182 -30.96 -11.47 16.97
CA PRO A 182 -32.33 -11.98 17.06
C PRO A 182 -33.21 -11.22 16.06
N PRO A 183 -34.24 -11.88 15.48
CA PRO A 183 -35.15 -11.23 14.56
C PRO A 183 -35.79 -10.01 15.25
N LEU A 184 -35.83 -8.89 14.53
CA LEU A 184 -36.56 -7.69 14.95
C LEU A 184 -37.99 -8.10 15.29
N GLY A 185 -38.32 -8.03 16.57
CA GLY A 185 -39.66 -8.30 17.07
C GLY A 185 -40.64 -7.34 16.40
N SER A 186 -41.68 -7.91 15.80
CA SER A 186 -42.92 -7.23 15.46
C SER A 186 -43.59 -6.77 16.77
N GLY A 187 -43.68 -5.46 16.95
CA GLY A 187 -44.54 -4.78 17.92
C GLY A 187 -45.29 -3.68 17.19
#